data_AF-A0A973PG39-F1
#
_entry.id   AF-A0A973PG39-F1
#
_cell.length_a   1.000
_cell.length_b   1.000
_cell.length_c   1.000
_cell.angle_alpha   90.00
_cell.angle_beta   90.00
_cell.angle_gamma   90.00
#
_symmetry.space_group_name_H-M   'P 1'
#
loop_
_entity.id
_entity.type
_entity.pdbx_description
1 polymer ?
#
loop_
_entity_poly.entity_id
_entity_poly.type
_entity_poly.pdbx_seq_one_letter_code
_entity_poly.pdbx_strand_id
1 'polypeptide(L)' 'KRQMIRNATLGDVQVDPETYKVTFDGQLMQIEPASRLPLNRLFFL' A
#
# COMPACT_ATOMS: atom_id res chain seq x y z
N LYS A 1 2.25 13.88 10.84
CA LYS A 1 1.28 13.56 9.77
C LYS A 1 0.15 14.58 9.59
N ARG A 2 -0.37 15.20 10.66
CA ARG A 2 -1.56 16.09 10.58
C ARG A 2 -1.49 17.27 9.59
N GLN A 3 -0.29 17.71 9.22
CA GLN A 3 -0.08 18.78 8.23
C GLN A 3 -0.04 18.27 6.77
N MET A 4 -0.07 16.95 6.55
CA MET A 4 -0.09 16.39 5.21
C MET A 4 -1.48 16.53 4.60
N ILE A 5 -1.57 17.22 3.47
CA ILE A 5 -2.82 17.36 2.74
C ILE A 5 -3.14 16.03 2.05
N ARG A 6 -4.35 15.48 2.28
CA ARG A 6 -4.89 14.22 1.72
C ARG A 6 -4.19 12.92 2.15
N ASN A 7 -3.17 12.95 3.01
CA ASN A 7 -2.41 11.76 3.42
C ASN A 7 -2.17 11.69 4.94
N ALA A 8 -3.07 12.24 5.75
CA ALA A 8 -2.89 12.37 7.19
C ALA A 8 -3.34 11.14 8.02
N THR A 9 -3.78 10.04 7.39
CA THR A 9 -4.34 8.85 8.07
C THR A 9 -3.40 8.25 9.12
N LEU A 10 -3.90 8.00 10.32
CA LEU A 10 -3.22 7.29 11.40
C LEU A 10 -4.08 6.09 11.79
N GLY A 11 -3.46 4.97 12.13
CA GLY A 11 -4.11 3.73 12.55
C GLY A 11 -3.09 2.72 13.06
N ASP A 12 -3.56 1.59 13.57
CA ASP A 12 -2.71 0.53 14.09
C ASP A 12 -2.19 -0.35 12.95
N VAL A 13 -0.87 -0.53 12.90
CA VAL A 13 -0.21 -1.37 11.89
C VAL A 13 0.43 -2.53 12.62
N GLN A 14 -0.04 -3.75 12.32
CA GLN A 14 0.53 -4.98 12.88
C GLN A 14 1.14 -5.83 11.78
N VAL A 15 2.27 -6.45 12.11
CA VAL A 15 2.99 -7.37 11.22
C VAL A 15 3.14 -8.70 11.93
N ASP A 16 2.64 -9.76 11.30
CA ASP A 16 2.83 -11.12 11.77
C ASP A 16 4.29 -11.57 11.52
N PRO A 17 5.05 -11.99 12.55
CA PRO A 17 6.47 -12.27 12.42
C PRO A 17 6.78 -13.58 11.67
N GLU A 18 5.82 -14.49 11.53
CA GLU A 18 6.03 -15.78 10.88
C GLU A 18 5.63 -15.75 9.40
N THR A 19 4.54 -15.05 9.08
CA THR A 19 3.95 -15.00 7.75
C THR A 19 4.15 -13.69 7.02
N TYR A 20 4.67 -12.66 7.70
CA TYR A 20 4.85 -11.29 7.20
C TYR A 20 3.57 -10.61 6.72
N LYS A 21 2.40 -11.13 7.09
CA LYS A 21 1.12 -10.49 6.79
C LYS A 21 1.02 -9.16 7.53
N VAL A 22 0.58 -8.14 6.81
CA VAL A 22 0.38 -6.80 7.35
C VAL A 22 -1.11 -6.55 7.51
N THR A 23 -1.50 -6.06 8.68
CA THR A 23 -2.86 -5.60 8.93
C THR A 23 -2.88 -4.12 9.29
N PHE A 24 -3.95 -3.44 8.90
CA PHE A 24 -4.24 -2.06 9.28
C PHE A 24 -5.62 -2.00 9.93
N ASP A 25 -5.69 -1.53 11.17
CA ASP A 25 -6.92 -1.51 11.98
C ASP A 25 -7.67 -2.87 11.96
N GLY A 26 -6.90 -3.97 12.05
CA GLY A 26 -7.41 -5.35 12.03
C GLY A 26 -7.77 -5.92 10.65
N GLN A 27 -7.61 -5.14 9.56
CA GLN A 27 -7.89 -5.60 8.20
C GLN A 27 -6.60 -5.99 7.47
N LEU A 28 -6.58 -7.17 6.83
CA LEU A 28 -5.45 -7.65 6.04
C LEU A 28 -5.19 -6.74 4.83
N MET A 29 -3.96 -6.26 4.70
CA MET A 29 -3.50 -5.41 3.61
C MET A 29 -2.73 -6.24 2.58
N GLN A 30 -3.38 -6.59 1.48
CA GLN A 30 -2.79 -7.32 0.36
C GLN A 30 -3.39 -6.85 -0.96
N ILE A 31 -2.57 -6.84 -2.02
CA ILE A 31 -3.00 -6.59 -3.40
C ILE A 31 -2.25 -7.54 -4.33
N GLU A 32 -2.93 -8.00 -5.38
CA GLU A 32 -2.31 -8.83 -6.41
C GLU A 32 -1.34 -8.01 -7.28
N PRO A 33 -0.23 -8.61 -7.75
CA PRO A 33 0.71 -7.94 -8.64
C PRO A 33 0.03 -7.42 -9.92
N ALA A 34 0.32 -6.18 -10.30
CA ALA A 34 -0.16 -5.63 -11.57
C ALA A 34 0.64 -6.22 -12.75
N SER A 35 -0.06 -6.80 -13.74
CA SER A 35 0.58 -7.37 -14.94
C SER A 35 1.00 -6.32 -15.98
N ARG A 36 0.39 -5.13 -15.95
CA ARG A 36 0.68 -3.99 -16.81
C ARG A 36 0.49 -2.70 -16.03
N LEU A 37 1.33 -1.70 -16.32
CA LEU A 37 1.25 -0.38 -15.72
C LEU A 37 0.93 0.66 -16.80
N PRO A 38 0.08 1.66 -16.51
CA PRO A 38 -0.10 2.81 -17.38
C PRO A 38 1.21 3.61 -17.46
N LEU A 39 1.36 4.41 -18.53
CA LEU A 39 2.50 5.31 -18.72
C LEU A 39 3.86 4.60 -18.60
N ASN A 40 4.05 3.47 -19.29
CA ASN A 40 5.33 2.74 -19.28
C ASN A 40 5.94 2.51 -20.68
N ARG A 41 5.20 1.98 -21.64
CA ARG A 41 5.73 1.52 -22.95
C ARG A 41 5.23 2.38 -24.11
N LEU A 42 4.11 3.07 -23.93
CA LEU A 42 3.45 3.85 -24.99
C LEU A 42 3.97 5.29 -25.12
N PHE A 43 4.72 5.81 -24.13
CA PHE A 43 5.13 7.21 -24.07
C PHE A 43 6.62 7.42 -23.79
N PHE A 44 7.46 6.39 -23.99
CA PHE A 44 8.91 6.47 -23.81
C PHE A 44 9.58 6.10 -25.14
N LEU A 45 10.46 6.98 -25.65
CA LEU A 45 11.27 6.82 -26.87
C LEU A 45 12.72 6.49 -26.49
#